data_AF-A0A8S9J9P4-F1
#
_entry.id   AF-A0A8S9J9P4-F1
#
_cell.length_a   1.000
_cell.length_b   1.000
_cell.length_c   1.000
_cell.angle_alpha   90.00
_cell.angle_beta   90.00
_cell.angle_gamma   90.00
#
_symmetry.space_group_name_H-M   'P 1'
#
loop_
_entity.id
_entity.type
_entity.pdbx_description
1 polymer ?
#
loop_
_entity_poly.entity_id
_entity_poly.type
_entity_poly.pdbx_seq_one_letter_code
_entity_poly.pdbx_strand_id
1 'polypeptide(L)'
;MANRRVSSRTRKIATKMAAALTSTDNRTQADIARLEALENDNGALEVVDLNDDEEASLDEEDDLELISSLKLANVINILELSLIPFDEALNDAATMFVLRNLLAICDTVEFRLFVGKNPDLTVDIMKSSKSRRWKNYYI
;
A
#
# COMPACT_ATOMS: atom_id res chain seq x y z
N MET A 1 -5.59 -20.18 -71.88
CA MET A 1 -4.96 -18.89 -71.51
C MET A 1 -5.83 -17.76 -72.05
N ALA A 2 -6.53 -17.02 -71.18
CA ALA A 2 -7.45 -15.96 -71.61
C ALA A 2 -6.71 -14.61 -71.68
N ASN A 3 -6.52 -14.09 -72.90
CA ASN A 3 -5.82 -12.84 -73.14
C ASN A 3 -6.70 -11.65 -72.74
N ARG A 4 -6.35 -10.94 -71.66
CA ARG A 4 -7.11 -9.78 -71.17
C ARG A 4 -6.74 -8.56 -72.04
N ARG A 5 -7.65 -8.16 -72.94
CA ARG A 5 -7.53 -6.92 -73.71
C ARG A 5 -7.50 -5.73 -72.75
N VAL A 6 -6.34 -5.11 -72.57
CA VAL A 6 -6.23 -3.83 -71.85
C VAL A 6 -6.34 -2.70 -72.88
N SER A 7 -7.38 -1.90 -72.76
CA SER A 7 -7.62 -0.73 -73.59
C SER A 7 -6.55 0.33 -73.33
N SER A 8 -5.71 0.63 -74.33
CA SER A 8 -4.65 1.64 -74.26
C SER A 8 -5.14 3.07 -74.56
N ARG A 9 -6.41 3.37 -74.26
CA ARG A 9 -7.03 4.64 -74.63
C ARG A 9 -6.48 5.78 -73.74
N THR A 10 -5.45 6.47 -74.21
CA THR A 10 -4.92 7.67 -73.56
C THR A 10 -5.96 8.78 -73.62
N ARG A 11 -6.54 9.13 -72.47
CA ARG A 11 -7.44 10.30 -72.38
C ARG A 11 -6.62 11.57 -72.62
N LYS A 12 -7.00 12.36 -73.62
CA LYS A 12 -6.45 13.71 -73.83
C LYS A 12 -7.02 14.62 -72.75
N ILE A 13 -6.24 14.86 -71.70
CA ILE A 13 -6.57 15.82 -70.63
C ILE A 13 -5.81 17.12 -70.86
N ALA A 14 -6.46 18.25 -70.56
CA ALA A 14 -5.82 19.56 -70.65
C ALA A 14 -4.66 19.68 -69.66
N THR A 15 -3.60 20.42 -69.99
CA THR A 15 -2.37 20.54 -69.20
C THR A 15 -2.62 20.95 -67.75
N LYS A 16 -3.61 21.82 -67.49
CA LYS A 16 -4.01 22.20 -66.13
C LYS A 16 -4.66 21.06 -65.33
N MET A 17 -5.40 20.18 -66.01
CA MET A 17 -5.99 18.97 -65.39
C MET A 17 -4.92 17.89 -65.15
N ALA A 18 -3.91 17.79 -66.01
CA ALA A 18 -2.77 16.91 -65.80
C ALA A 18 -1.99 17.30 -64.53
N ALA A 19 -1.77 18.61 -64.31
CA ALA A 19 -1.10 19.13 -63.13
C ALA A 19 -1.87 18.87 -61.82
N ALA A 20 -3.20 19.03 -61.84
CA ALA A 20 -4.05 18.76 -60.68
C ALA A 20 -4.16 17.27 -60.31
N LEU A 21 -4.04 16.36 -61.30
CA LEU A 21 -3.98 14.92 -61.04
C LEU A 21 -2.63 14.47 -60.47
N THR A 22 -1.55 15.20 -60.79
CA THR A 22 -0.21 14.97 -60.22
C THR A 22 0.01 15.68 -58.88
N SER A 23 -0.84 16.63 -58.48
CA SER A 23 -0.70 17.30 -57.18
C SER A 23 -1.13 16.34 -56.06
N THR A 24 -0.16 15.61 -55.54
CA THR A 24 -0.29 14.75 -54.35
C THR A 24 -0.54 15.56 -53.07
N ASP A 25 -0.34 16.88 -53.12
CA ASP A 25 -0.38 17.80 -51.97
C ASP A 25 -1.69 17.75 -51.18
N ASN A 26 -2.85 17.71 -51.85
CA ASN A 26 -4.13 17.71 -51.12
C ASN A 26 -4.39 16.39 -50.36
N ARG A 27 -3.81 15.28 -50.83
CA ARG A 27 -3.94 13.96 -50.19
C ARG A 27 -2.94 13.82 -49.06
N THR A 28 -1.70 14.25 -49.27
CA THR A 28 -0.65 14.21 -48.25
C THR A 28 -0.94 15.20 -47.11
N GLN A 29 -1.46 16.40 -47.40
CA GLN A 29 -1.78 17.39 -46.38
C GLN A 29 -2.97 16.97 -45.49
N ALA A 30 -3.95 16.27 -46.07
CA ALA A 30 -5.06 15.68 -45.31
C ALA A 30 -4.61 14.49 -44.43
N ASP A 31 -3.65 13.69 -44.92
CA ASP A 31 -3.08 12.57 -44.16
C ASP A 31 -2.12 13.05 -43.05
N ILE A 32 -1.36 14.13 -43.28
CA ILE A 32 -0.48 14.76 -42.29
C ILE A 32 -1.30 15.39 -41.15
N ALA A 33 -2.33 16.18 -41.47
CA ALA A 33 -3.17 16.81 -40.44
C ALA A 33 -3.94 15.78 -39.58
N ARG A 34 -4.25 14.60 -40.12
CA ARG A 34 -4.86 13.50 -39.35
C ARG A 34 -3.88 12.81 -38.39
N LEU A 35 -2.60 12.72 -38.75
CA LEU A 35 -1.57 12.16 -37.87
C LEU A 35 -1.23 13.13 -36.72
N GLU A 36 -1.15 14.43 -37.01
CA GLU A 36 -0.86 15.48 -36.01
C GLU A 36 -1.98 15.62 -34.97
N ALA A 37 -3.25 15.43 -35.39
CA ALA A 37 -4.39 15.40 -34.46
C ALA A 37 -4.37 14.18 -33.51
N LEU A 38 -3.78 13.06 -33.92
CA LEU A 38 -3.65 11.87 -33.07
C LEU A 38 -2.47 11.96 -32.08
N GLU A 39 -1.47 12.79 -32.35
CA GLU A 39 -0.29 12.97 -31.49
C GLU A 39 -0.58 13.90 -30.29
N ASN A 40 -1.53 14.83 -30.43
CA ASN A 40 -1.85 15.81 -29.39
C ASN A 40 -2.79 15.28 -28.28
N ASP A 41 -3.50 14.16 -28.50
CA ASP A 41 -4.44 13.62 -27.51
C ASP A 41 -3.77 12.78 -26.40
N ASN A 42 -2.45 12.59 -26.45
CA ASN A 42 -1.73 11.79 -25.45
C ASN A 42 -1.19 12.62 -24.25
N GLY A 43 -1.74 13.82 -24.04
CA GLY A 43 -1.23 14.83 -23.09
C GLY A 43 -1.98 14.99 -21.77
N ALA A 44 -2.93 14.12 -21.41
CA ALA A 44 -3.62 14.21 -20.13
C ALA A 44 -3.45 12.91 -19.34
N LEU A 45 -2.26 12.83 -18.75
CA LEU A 45 -1.93 12.19 -17.49
C LEU A 45 -3.16 11.72 -16.70
N GLU A 46 -3.23 10.41 -16.55
CA GLU A 46 -3.93 9.66 -15.51
C GLU A 46 -4.31 10.53 -14.31
N VAL A 47 -5.61 10.80 -14.16
CA VAL A 47 -6.13 11.20 -12.85
C VAL A 47 -6.05 9.94 -12.00
N VAL A 48 -4.86 9.70 -11.43
CA VAL A 48 -4.75 8.83 -10.27
C VAL A 48 -5.64 9.50 -9.23
N ASP A 49 -6.79 8.89 -8.95
CA ASP A 49 -7.57 9.24 -7.78
C ASP A 49 -6.62 9.07 -6.59
N LEU A 50 -6.14 10.20 -6.06
CA LEU A 50 -5.46 10.29 -4.77
C LEU A 50 -6.48 10.19 -3.62
N ASN A 51 -7.61 9.52 -3.84
CA ASN A 51 -8.13 8.68 -2.80
C ASN A 51 -7.21 7.44 -2.76
N ASP A 52 -5.99 7.67 -2.25
CA ASP A 52 -5.45 6.69 -1.33
C ASP A 52 -6.55 6.56 -0.27
N ASP A 53 -7.40 5.55 -0.46
CA ASP A 53 -7.95 4.82 0.65
C ASP A 53 -6.72 4.40 1.47
N GLU A 54 -6.24 5.32 2.31
CA GLU A 54 -5.58 5.00 3.55
C GLU A 54 -6.64 4.20 4.29
N GLU A 55 -6.72 2.92 3.92
CA GLU A 55 -7.30 1.84 4.68
C GLU A 55 -6.72 2.05 6.06
N ALA A 56 -7.44 2.79 6.89
CA ALA A 56 -7.24 2.78 8.32
C ALA A 56 -7.26 1.30 8.66
N SER A 57 -6.07 0.76 8.94
CA SER A 57 -5.89 -0.64 9.25
C SER A 57 -6.85 -0.93 10.39
N LEU A 58 -7.89 -1.72 10.09
CA LEU A 58 -8.92 -2.13 11.06
C LEU A 58 -8.32 -2.77 12.32
N ASP A 59 -7.04 -3.16 12.27
CA ASP A 59 -6.28 -3.76 13.35
C ASP A 59 -5.96 -2.78 14.50
N GLU A 60 -5.82 -1.46 14.27
CA GLU A 60 -5.47 -0.51 15.35
C GLU A 60 -6.63 -0.28 16.35
N GLU A 61 -7.87 -0.47 15.93
CA GLU A 61 -9.05 -0.17 16.77
C GLU A 61 -9.25 -1.23 17.86
N ASP A 62 -9.01 -2.51 17.54
CA ASP A 62 -9.11 -3.63 18.48
C ASP A 62 -8.05 -3.55 19.59
N ASP A 63 -6.83 -3.10 19.26
CA ASP A 63 -5.73 -2.98 20.22
C ASP A 63 -6.01 -1.87 21.24
N LEU A 64 -6.62 -0.76 20.81
CA LEU A 64 -6.98 0.35 21.70
C LEU A 64 -8.04 -0.06 22.73
N GLU A 65 -9.03 -0.87 22.34
CA GLU A 65 -10.02 -1.41 23.27
C GLU A 65 -9.37 -2.32 24.32
N LEU A 66 -8.49 -3.23 23.89
CA LEU A 66 -7.76 -4.13 24.79
C LEU A 66 -6.84 -3.37 25.75
N ILE A 67 -6.09 -2.37 25.25
CA ILE A 67 -5.24 -1.50 26.05
C ILE A 67 -6.07 -0.75 27.10
N SER A 68 -7.24 -0.22 26.71
CA SER A 68 -8.15 0.47 27.64
C SER A 68 -8.71 -0.44 28.73
N SER A 69 -8.81 -1.75 28.45
CA SER A 69 -9.35 -2.78 29.35
C SER A 69 -8.33 -3.37 30.33
N LEU A 70 -7.06 -2.92 30.29
CA LEU A 70 -5.98 -3.48 31.10
C LEU A 70 -6.26 -3.35 32.60
N LYS A 71 -6.20 -4.48 33.30
CA LYS A 71 -6.38 -4.61 34.74
C LYS A 71 -5.46 -5.71 35.28
N LEU A 72 -5.22 -5.69 36.59
CA LEU A 72 -4.38 -6.71 37.26
C LEU A 72 -4.81 -8.14 36.94
N ALA A 73 -6.13 -8.38 36.80
CA ALA A 73 -6.69 -9.71 36.56
C ALA A 73 -6.50 -10.25 35.14
N ASN A 74 -6.27 -9.40 34.13
CA ASN A 74 -6.15 -9.82 32.73
C ASN A 74 -4.80 -9.50 32.09
N VAL A 75 -3.97 -8.66 32.72
CA VAL A 75 -2.74 -8.14 32.09
C VAL A 75 -1.78 -9.24 31.64
N ILE A 76 -1.65 -10.34 32.40
CA ILE A 76 -0.77 -11.44 32.00
C ILE A 76 -1.32 -12.18 30.78
N ASN A 77 -2.64 -12.39 30.72
CA ASN A 77 -3.27 -13.03 29.57
C ASN A 77 -3.16 -12.14 28.33
N ILE A 78 -3.38 -10.83 28.48
CA ILE A 78 -3.23 -9.87 27.38
C ILE A 78 -1.77 -9.80 26.92
N LEU A 79 -0.81 -9.83 27.85
CA LEU A 79 0.60 -9.88 27.50
C LEU A 79 0.95 -11.16 26.72
N GLU A 80 0.41 -12.32 27.10
CA GLU A 80 0.58 -13.55 26.33
C GLU A 80 -0.07 -13.47 24.93
N LEU A 81 -1.25 -12.85 24.82
CA LEU A 81 -1.93 -12.65 23.54
C LEU A 81 -1.12 -11.74 22.60
N SER A 82 -0.49 -10.69 23.13
CA SER A 82 0.38 -9.78 22.35
C SER A 82 1.62 -10.46 21.74
N LEU A 83 1.91 -11.70 22.12
CA LEU A 83 3.04 -12.46 21.56
C LEU A 83 2.63 -13.30 20.35
N ILE A 84 1.32 -13.56 20.12
CA ILE A 84 0.83 -14.44 19.06
C ILE A 84 -0.52 -13.97 18.47
N PRO A 85 -0.52 -13.26 17.31
CA PRO A 85 0.64 -12.71 16.61
C PRO A 85 1.34 -11.63 17.44
N PHE A 86 2.61 -11.34 17.12
CA PHE A 86 3.33 -10.30 17.85
C PHE A 86 2.76 -8.91 17.52
N ASP A 87 2.22 -8.26 18.53
CA ASP A 87 1.73 -6.88 18.48
C ASP A 87 2.59 -6.04 19.43
N GLU A 88 3.31 -5.09 18.85
CA GLU A 88 4.23 -4.23 19.58
C GLU A 88 3.51 -3.25 20.52
N ALA A 89 2.39 -2.66 20.09
CA ALA A 89 1.69 -1.63 20.85
C ALA A 89 1.03 -2.22 22.08
N LEU A 90 0.32 -3.35 21.92
CA LEU A 90 -0.30 -4.06 23.03
C LEU A 90 0.75 -4.67 23.97
N ASN A 91 1.86 -5.20 23.43
CA ASN A 91 2.95 -5.74 24.24
C ASN A 91 3.59 -4.66 25.12
N ASP A 92 3.86 -3.48 24.54
CA ASP A 92 4.46 -2.37 25.27
C ASP A 92 3.51 -1.82 26.35
N ALA A 93 2.24 -1.65 26.02
CA ALA A 93 1.22 -1.19 26.96
C ALA A 93 1.01 -2.16 28.12
N ALA A 94 0.86 -3.46 27.82
CA ALA A 94 0.71 -4.50 28.83
C ALA A 94 1.96 -4.61 29.70
N THR A 95 3.15 -4.56 29.11
CA THR A 95 4.42 -4.60 29.85
C THR A 95 4.60 -3.40 30.75
N MET A 96 4.29 -2.19 30.29
CA MET A 96 4.28 -0.99 31.14
C MET A 96 3.34 -1.15 32.33
N PHE A 97 2.14 -1.69 32.10
CA PHE A 97 1.18 -1.93 33.17
C PHE A 97 1.71 -2.94 34.19
N VAL A 98 2.33 -4.03 33.72
CA VAL A 98 3.01 -5.01 34.57
C VAL A 98 4.08 -4.34 35.41
N LEU A 99 4.94 -3.53 34.81
CA LEU A 99 6.05 -2.88 35.50
C LEU A 99 5.57 -1.92 36.60
N ARG A 100 4.51 -1.15 36.35
CA ARG A 100 3.90 -0.25 37.34
C ARG A 100 3.27 -0.99 38.52
N ASN A 101 2.78 -2.20 38.29
CA ASN A 101 2.08 -3.01 39.29
C ASN A 101 2.84 -4.29 39.67
N LEU A 102 4.15 -4.33 39.43
CA LEU A 102 4.93 -5.57 39.46
C LEU A 102 4.85 -6.25 40.82
N LEU A 103 4.86 -5.47 41.91
CA LEU A 103 4.76 -5.98 43.28
C LEU A 103 3.47 -6.78 43.52
N ALA A 104 2.35 -6.38 42.93
CA ALA A 104 1.08 -7.10 43.07
C ALA A 104 1.01 -8.33 42.13
N ILE A 105 1.65 -8.23 40.96
CA ILE A 105 1.59 -9.24 39.91
C ILE A 105 2.53 -10.42 40.20
N CYS A 106 3.69 -10.18 40.80
CA CYS A 106 4.69 -11.22 41.09
C CYS A 106 4.17 -12.37 41.96
N ASP A 107 3.18 -12.11 42.81
CA ASP A 107 2.59 -13.10 43.71
C ASP A 107 1.48 -13.94 43.03
N THR A 108 1.10 -13.61 41.79
CA THR A 108 0.03 -14.29 41.06
C THR A 108 0.49 -15.62 40.47
N VAL A 109 -0.45 -16.55 40.30
CA VAL A 109 -0.17 -17.86 39.68
C VAL A 109 0.05 -17.70 38.18
N GLU A 110 -0.69 -16.78 37.57
CA GLU A 110 -0.63 -16.40 36.17
C GLU A 110 0.77 -15.91 35.82
N PHE A 111 1.34 -15.00 36.63
CA PHE A 111 2.70 -14.54 36.41
C PHE A 111 3.72 -15.67 36.51
N ARG A 112 3.59 -16.57 37.51
CA ARG A 112 4.49 -17.73 37.62
C ARG A 112 4.44 -18.64 36.39
N LEU A 113 3.25 -18.89 35.84
CA LEU A 113 3.08 -19.67 34.62
C LEU A 113 3.68 -18.95 33.41
N PHE A 114 3.46 -17.64 33.30
CA PHE A 114 4.06 -16.79 32.26
C PHE A 114 5.59 -16.85 32.29
N VAL A 115 6.21 -16.75 33.47
CA VAL A 115 7.67 -16.85 33.63
C VAL A 115 8.21 -18.18 33.11
N GLY A 116 7.48 -19.29 33.36
CA GLY A 116 7.86 -20.61 32.88
C GLY A 116 7.81 -20.73 31.34
N LYS A 117 6.88 -20.04 30.69
CA LYS A 117 6.74 -20.04 29.22
C LYS A 117 7.68 -19.04 28.54
N ASN A 118 7.92 -17.89 29.18
CA ASN A 118 8.58 -16.73 28.58
C ASN A 118 9.77 -16.25 29.45
N PRO A 119 10.82 -17.07 29.64
CA PRO A 119 11.91 -16.74 30.56
C PRO A 119 12.73 -15.52 30.11
N ASP A 120 13.03 -15.39 28.82
CA ASP A 120 13.85 -14.27 28.30
C ASP A 120 13.12 -12.93 28.44
N LEU A 121 11.85 -12.89 28.04
CA LEU A 121 11.01 -11.69 28.22
C LEU A 121 10.87 -11.32 29.69
N THR A 122 10.72 -12.32 30.57
CA THR A 122 10.70 -12.07 32.03
C THR A 122 11.99 -11.42 32.50
N VAL A 123 13.15 -11.89 32.04
CA VAL A 123 14.44 -11.29 32.39
C VAL A 123 14.50 -9.83 31.94
N ASP A 124 13.99 -9.51 30.76
CA ASP A 124 13.98 -8.13 30.27
C ASP A 124 13.01 -7.24 31.04
N ILE A 125 11.81 -7.73 31.39
CA ILE A 125 10.89 -7.06 32.32
C ILE A 125 11.60 -6.78 33.65
N MET A 126 12.33 -7.75 34.20
CA MET A 126 13.06 -7.58 35.46
C MET A 126 14.19 -6.56 35.35
N LYS A 127 14.92 -6.52 34.23
CA LYS A 127 15.93 -5.47 33.98
C LYS A 127 15.27 -4.09 33.91
N SER A 128 14.16 -3.99 33.19
CA SER A 128 13.38 -2.76 33.04
C SER A 128 12.79 -2.24 34.35
N SER A 129 12.35 -3.13 35.23
CA SER A 129 11.91 -2.78 36.58
C SER A 129 13.02 -2.07 37.38
N LYS A 130 14.25 -2.57 37.29
CA LYS A 130 15.40 -1.97 37.98
C LYS A 130 15.84 -0.64 37.38
N SER A 131 15.82 -0.52 36.04
CA SER A 131 16.21 0.70 35.34
C SER A 131 15.10 1.75 35.26
N ARG A 132 13.87 1.41 35.69
CA ARG A 132 12.65 2.20 35.53
C ARG A 132 12.41 2.63 34.08
N ARG A 133 12.77 1.77 33.12
CA ARG A 133 12.68 2.06 31.70
C ARG A 133 12.33 0.81 30.90
N TRP A 134 11.28 0.89 30.07
CA TRP A 134 10.93 -0.13 29.08
C TRP A 134 11.21 0.43 27.69
N LYS A 135 12.08 -0.24 26.91
CA LYS A 135 12.64 0.31 25.67
C LYS A 135 13.13 1.75 25.89
N ASN A 136 12.51 2.75 25.26
CA ASN A 136 12.84 4.18 25.39
C ASN A 136 11.86 4.95 26.29
N TYR A 137 10.90 4.27 26.90
CA TYR A 137 9.88 4.88 27.74
C TYR A 137 10.20 4.71 29.23
N TYR A 138 9.95 5.77 30.00
CA TYR A 138 10.03 5.72 31.46
C TYR A 138 8.74 5.14 32.06
N ILE A 139 8.90 4.43 33.16
CA ILE A 139 7.82 3.69 33.85
C ILE A 139 7.19 4.55 34.95
#